data_AF-A0A928SEM6-F1
#
_entry.id   AF-A0A928SEM6-F1
#
_cell.length_a   1.000
_cell.length_b   1.000
_cell.length_c   1.000
_cell.angle_alpha   90.00
_cell.angle_beta   90.00
_cell.angle_gamma   90.00
#
_symmetry.space_group_name_H-M   'P 1'
#
loop_
_entity.id
_entity.type
_entity.pdbx_description
1 polymer ?
#
loop_
_entity_poly.entity_id
_entity_poly.type
_entity_poly.pdbx_seq_one_letter_code
_entity_poly.pdbx_strand_id
1 'polypeptide(L)'
;MAKVQVSDPQGLADLASVSLNASALGRGTILLRATDLDPNAASANQVASLAQRTAKFINAMGGTQADLFFVEWSDRDSGCTDLPECQSPRPWWDDTNRTVPRVSRAVLWENALSAAAGKRLILWQVPSGNMSLDDTCQHYRDNRPAYAFRHPRDLYEAGVIALLFGGGAACSTQPSTDGGFIQAQGDIAYDPPAQPSGLSAGTPVGPTVPLHWNENSEPDLWGYRVSYTPVGGGTSFTVNLGPANSASVLIPTAGQWQVRLAAYDAMGRLSPFSGQVIVTTTVDAPGVYLPVIIR
;
A
#
# COMPACT_ATOMS: atom_id res chain seq x y z
N MET A 1 -4.66 32.81 36.74
CA MET A 1 -5.30 31.59 36.20
C MET A 1 -4.69 31.35 34.82
N ALA A 2 -4.03 30.21 34.58
CA ALA A 2 -3.45 29.90 33.28
C ALA A 2 -4.54 29.26 32.40
N LYS A 3 -4.78 29.82 31.22
CA LYS A 3 -5.65 29.20 30.20
C LYS A 3 -4.76 28.58 29.13
N VAL A 4 -4.98 27.30 28.84
CA VAL A 4 -4.36 26.57 27.75
C VAL A 4 -5.39 26.45 26.64
N GLN A 5 -5.03 26.87 25.42
CA GLN A 5 -5.82 26.62 24.23
C GLN A 5 -5.00 25.81 23.25
N VAL A 6 -5.63 24.76 22.69
CA VAL A 6 -5.06 23.91 21.65
C VAL A 6 -5.92 24.07 20.40
N SER A 7 -5.30 24.39 19.27
CA SER A 7 -5.98 24.53 17.97
C SER A 7 -5.25 23.74 16.89
N ASP A 8 -5.99 22.94 16.13
CA ASP A 8 -5.50 22.19 14.99
C ASP A 8 -6.16 22.73 13.70
N PRO A 9 -5.39 23.38 12.81
CA PRO A 9 -5.94 24.00 11.61
C PRO A 9 -6.19 23.02 10.44
N GLN A 10 -5.81 21.75 10.54
CA GLN A 10 -5.96 20.71 9.50
C GLN A 10 -5.31 21.11 8.15
N GLY A 11 -4.05 20.71 7.92
CA GLY A 11 -3.27 21.11 6.72
C GLY A 11 -1.99 20.30 6.50
N LEU A 12 -1.36 20.50 5.32
CA LEU A 12 -0.24 19.70 4.75
C LEU A 12 1.04 19.55 5.62
N ALA A 13 1.07 20.09 6.85
CA ALA A 13 2.23 20.01 7.75
C ALA A 13 1.93 20.22 9.26
N ASP A 14 0.70 20.15 9.77
CA ASP A 14 0.40 20.65 11.13
C ASP A 14 0.06 19.60 12.20
N LEU A 15 0.46 19.92 13.44
CA LEU A 15 -0.25 19.50 14.65
C LEU A 15 -0.10 20.56 15.76
N ALA A 16 -1.24 21.11 16.20
CA ALA A 16 -1.50 21.86 17.43
C ALA A 16 -0.65 23.12 17.75
N SER A 17 -1.27 24.30 17.70
CA SER A 17 -0.76 25.46 18.45
C SER A 17 -1.17 25.32 19.91
N VAL A 18 -0.21 25.40 20.85
CA VAL A 18 -0.50 25.47 22.29
C VAL A 18 -0.22 26.89 22.75
N SER A 19 -1.29 27.62 23.07
CA SER A 19 -1.19 28.98 23.60
C SER A 19 -1.41 28.96 25.11
N LEU A 20 -0.41 29.46 25.85
CA LEU A 20 -0.47 29.64 27.29
C LEU A 20 -0.70 31.12 27.60
N ASN A 21 -1.83 31.42 28.24
CA ASN A 21 -2.12 32.76 28.75
C ASN A 21 -2.09 32.74 30.27
N ALA A 22 -0.98 33.21 30.85
CA ALA A 22 -0.83 33.42 32.27
C ALA A 22 -0.82 34.94 32.53
N SER A 23 -1.91 35.43 33.13
CA SER A 23 -2.20 36.86 33.34
C SER A 23 -1.14 37.66 34.14
N ALA A 24 -0.11 37.01 34.68
CA ALA A 24 0.97 37.62 35.46
C ALA A 24 2.40 37.40 34.89
N LEU A 25 2.58 36.59 33.84
CA LEU A 25 3.91 36.16 33.36
C LEU A 25 4.10 36.33 31.83
N GLY A 26 3.09 36.81 31.11
CA GLY A 26 3.13 37.02 29.67
C GLY A 26 2.33 35.98 28.87
N ARG A 27 2.23 36.22 27.57
CA ARG A 27 1.61 35.30 26.60
C ARG A 27 2.72 34.64 25.80
N GLY A 28 2.70 33.32 25.72
CA GLY A 28 3.59 32.54 24.87
C GLY A 28 2.79 31.55 24.03
N THR A 29 3.08 31.50 22.74
CA THR A 29 2.56 30.48 21.83
C THR A 29 3.70 29.54 21.49
N ILE A 30 3.55 28.27 21.83
CA ILE A 30 4.42 27.21 21.32
C ILE A 30 3.73 26.66 20.07
N LEU A 31 4.39 26.83 18.92
CA LEU A 31 4.02 26.13 17.71
C LEU A 31 4.62 24.72 17.81
N LEU A 32 3.77 23.73 17.99
CA LEU A 32 4.17 22.36 17.72
C LEU A 32 4.05 22.19 16.19
N ARG A 33 5.13 21.73 15.57
CA ARG A 33 5.13 21.37 14.14
C ARG A 33 5.60 19.94 14.06
N ALA A 34 4.77 19.06 13.51
CA ALA A 34 5.16 17.67 13.27
C ALA A 34 6.29 17.62 12.24
N THR A 35 6.22 18.51 11.23
CA THR A 35 7.18 18.61 10.14
C THR A 35 7.37 20.07 9.74
N ASP A 36 8.61 20.47 9.48
CA ASP A 36 9.00 21.79 8.97
C ASP A 36 8.92 21.88 7.43
N LEU A 37 8.43 20.81 6.79
CA LEU A 37 8.38 20.60 5.36
C LEU A 37 7.28 19.59 5.02
N ASP A 38 6.47 19.87 4.00
CA ASP A 38 5.52 18.89 3.45
C ASP A 38 6.34 17.70 2.90
N PRO A 39 6.16 16.47 3.43
CA PRO A 39 6.86 15.29 2.92
C PRO A 39 6.67 15.14 1.42
N ASN A 40 5.49 15.49 0.86
CA ASN A 40 5.15 15.36 -0.55
C ASN A 40 5.95 16.28 -1.48
N ALA A 41 6.50 17.38 -0.95
CA ALA A 41 7.30 18.35 -1.71
C ALA A 41 8.83 18.23 -1.46
N ALA A 42 9.25 17.45 -0.46
CA ALA A 42 10.64 17.32 -0.06
C ALA A 42 11.51 16.48 -1.03
N SER A 43 12.84 16.43 -0.83
CA SER A 43 13.73 15.42 -1.46
C SER A 43 13.69 14.07 -0.72
N ALA A 44 14.17 12.98 -1.33
CA ALA A 44 13.92 11.62 -0.81
C ALA A 44 14.60 11.42 0.56
N ASN A 45 15.84 11.92 0.68
CA ASN A 45 16.59 11.92 1.93
C ASN A 45 15.91 12.77 3.02
N GLN A 46 15.32 13.91 2.63
CA GLN A 46 14.58 14.75 3.57
C GLN A 46 13.33 14.04 4.08
N VAL A 47 12.60 13.32 3.22
CA VAL A 47 11.42 12.55 3.64
C VAL A 47 11.76 11.46 4.65
N ALA A 48 12.79 10.65 4.39
CA ALA A 48 13.21 9.63 5.33
C ALA A 48 13.62 10.24 6.68
N SER A 49 14.39 11.33 6.64
CA SER A 49 14.81 12.06 7.85
C SER A 49 13.62 12.64 8.62
N LEU A 50 12.60 13.12 7.90
CA LEU A 50 11.38 13.68 8.47
C LEU A 50 10.60 12.60 9.22
N ALA A 51 10.34 11.46 8.57
CA ALA A 51 9.65 10.33 9.17
C ALA A 51 10.36 9.80 10.42
N GLN A 52 11.70 9.73 10.41
CA GLN A 52 12.49 9.33 11.58
C GLN A 52 12.36 10.31 12.75
N ARG A 53 12.35 11.63 12.47
CA ARG A 53 12.12 12.66 13.50
C ARG A 53 10.70 12.55 14.07
N THR A 54 9.71 12.35 13.21
CA THR A 54 8.31 12.14 13.61
C THR A 54 8.18 10.91 14.50
N ALA A 55 8.78 9.76 14.12
CA ALA A 55 8.79 8.55 14.93
C ALA A 55 9.39 8.78 16.32
N LYS A 56 10.55 9.45 16.38
CA LYS A 56 11.22 9.78 17.66
C LYS A 56 10.35 10.66 18.54
N PHE A 57 9.70 11.67 17.95
CA PHE A 57 8.81 12.58 18.67
C PHE A 57 7.58 11.84 19.22
N ILE A 58 6.86 11.07 18.39
CA ILE A 58 5.70 10.29 18.80
C ILE A 58 6.07 9.28 19.89
N ASN A 59 7.20 8.58 19.74
CA ASN A 59 7.69 7.64 20.75
C ASN A 59 8.01 8.32 22.09
N ALA A 60 8.59 9.53 22.08
CA ALA A 60 8.84 10.30 23.29
C ALA A 60 7.55 10.73 24.00
N MET A 61 6.43 10.85 23.27
CA MET A 61 5.10 11.13 23.83
C MET A 61 4.34 9.86 24.29
N GLY A 62 4.99 8.69 24.28
CA GLY A 62 4.37 7.42 24.68
C GLY A 62 3.92 6.54 23.52
N GLY A 63 4.19 6.92 22.27
CA GLY A 63 3.86 6.12 21.08
C GLY A 63 4.49 4.73 21.05
N THR A 64 5.52 4.47 21.87
CA THR A 64 6.06 3.12 22.06
C THR A 64 5.02 2.13 22.59
N GLN A 65 4.04 2.63 23.37
CA GLN A 65 2.93 1.83 23.93
C GLN A 65 1.76 1.65 22.97
N ALA A 66 1.72 2.38 21.84
CA ALA A 66 0.65 2.22 20.85
C ALA A 66 0.85 0.93 20.04
N ASP A 67 -0.23 0.33 19.57
CA ASP A 67 -0.17 -0.83 18.68
C ASP A 67 0.04 -0.40 17.22
N LEU A 68 -0.58 0.71 16.83
CA LEU A 68 -0.66 1.22 15.46
C LEU A 68 -0.56 2.75 15.45
N PHE A 69 -0.11 3.31 14.34
CA PHE A 69 -0.17 4.76 14.10
C PHE A 69 -1.19 5.09 13.02
N PHE A 70 -1.91 6.20 13.21
CA PHE A 70 -2.81 6.76 12.21
C PHE A 70 -2.09 7.92 11.52
N VAL A 71 -2.12 7.92 10.19
CA VAL A 71 -1.47 8.92 9.34
C VAL A 71 -2.39 9.34 8.22
N GLU A 72 -2.29 10.56 7.74
CA GLU A 72 -3.19 11.08 6.72
C GLU A 72 -2.49 11.37 5.39
N TRP A 73 -3.23 11.21 4.29
CA TRP A 73 -2.82 11.80 3.01
C TRP A 73 -3.39 13.19 2.83
N SER A 74 -4.67 13.35 3.19
CA SER A 74 -5.42 14.60 3.11
C SER A 74 -6.85 14.39 3.60
N ASP A 75 -7.40 15.43 4.18
CA ASP A 75 -8.79 15.52 4.62
C ASP A 75 -9.75 16.12 3.55
N ARG A 76 -9.20 16.66 2.45
CA ARG A 76 -9.98 17.23 1.33
C ARG A 76 -9.59 16.63 -0.01
N ASP A 77 -10.54 16.56 -0.92
CA ASP A 77 -10.35 16.25 -2.33
C ASP A 77 -9.53 17.35 -3.05
N SER A 78 -8.73 16.96 -4.04
CA SER A 78 -7.86 17.89 -4.79
C SER A 78 -8.65 18.85 -5.69
N GLY A 79 -9.84 18.44 -6.16
CA GLY A 79 -10.77 19.29 -6.92
C GLY A 79 -11.49 20.34 -6.06
N CYS A 80 -11.49 20.19 -4.73
CA CYS A 80 -12.08 21.16 -3.81
C CYS A 80 -11.20 22.42 -3.79
N THR A 81 -11.65 23.49 -4.45
CA THR A 81 -10.87 24.75 -4.58
C THR A 81 -11.68 26.01 -4.25
N ASP A 82 -12.98 26.03 -4.55
CA ASP A 82 -13.75 27.28 -4.55
C ASP A 82 -14.48 27.61 -3.24
N LEU A 83 -14.58 26.67 -2.30
CA LEU A 83 -15.28 26.88 -1.02
C LEU A 83 -14.30 27.27 0.11
N PRO A 84 -14.76 28.03 1.13
CA PRO A 84 -13.93 28.33 2.30
C PRO A 84 -13.38 27.07 3.01
N GLU A 85 -14.17 26.00 3.04
CA GLU A 85 -13.75 24.70 3.61
C GLU A 85 -12.74 23.93 2.75
N CYS A 86 -12.54 24.33 1.49
CA CYS A 86 -11.53 23.80 0.58
C CYS A 86 -10.19 24.54 0.69
N GLN A 87 -10.13 25.64 1.45
CA GLN A 87 -8.95 26.51 1.47
C GLN A 87 -8.02 26.13 2.65
N SER A 88 -6.72 25.92 2.42
CA SER A 88 -6.01 25.96 1.13
C SER A 88 -6.19 24.68 0.30
N PRO A 89 -6.22 24.78 -1.06
CA PRO A 89 -6.42 23.62 -1.93
C PRO A 89 -5.38 22.54 -1.71
N ARG A 90 -5.81 21.29 -1.89
CA ARG A 90 -4.92 20.12 -1.79
C ARG A 90 -4.27 19.83 -3.14
N PRO A 91 -3.00 19.45 -3.17
CA PRO A 91 -2.29 19.26 -4.42
C PRO A 91 -2.72 17.96 -5.11
N TRP A 92 -2.87 18.03 -6.43
CA TRP A 92 -2.87 16.86 -7.30
C TRP A 92 -1.53 16.14 -7.23
N TRP A 93 -1.54 14.81 -7.23
CA TRP A 93 -0.29 14.03 -7.23
C TRP A 93 0.05 13.53 -8.63
N ASP A 94 1.32 13.63 -9.03
CA ASP A 94 1.79 13.02 -10.27
C ASP A 94 1.84 11.49 -10.15
N ASP A 95 0.87 10.82 -10.79
CA ASP A 95 0.74 9.37 -10.81
C ASP A 95 1.73 8.68 -11.78
N THR A 96 2.44 9.45 -12.61
CA THR A 96 3.59 8.97 -13.38
C THR A 96 4.88 8.92 -12.56
N ASN A 97 4.84 9.44 -11.32
CA ASN A 97 5.95 9.50 -10.38
C ASN A 97 7.18 10.32 -10.86
N ARG A 98 7.02 11.24 -11.82
CA ARG A 98 8.14 12.00 -12.40
C ARG A 98 8.44 13.31 -11.66
N THR A 99 7.42 13.99 -11.16
CA THR A 99 7.48 15.33 -10.57
C THR A 99 6.84 15.34 -9.18
N VAL A 100 7.22 16.26 -8.31
CA VAL A 100 6.57 16.43 -6.99
C VAL A 100 5.47 17.49 -7.09
N PRO A 101 4.37 17.37 -6.31
CA PRO A 101 4.05 16.28 -5.39
C PRO A 101 3.61 15.00 -6.10
N ARG A 102 3.99 13.83 -5.55
CA ARG A 102 3.71 12.51 -6.12
C ARG A 102 3.52 11.47 -5.03
N VAL A 103 2.78 10.42 -5.36
CA VAL A 103 2.40 9.37 -4.43
C VAL A 103 3.57 8.57 -3.86
N SER A 104 4.61 8.29 -4.64
CA SER A 104 5.83 7.61 -4.14
C SER A 104 6.48 8.35 -2.97
N ARG A 105 6.18 9.65 -2.81
CA ARG A 105 6.68 10.45 -1.71
C ARG A 105 5.96 10.19 -0.39
N ALA A 106 4.63 10.10 -0.43
CA ALA A 106 3.82 9.69 0.71
C ALA A 106 4.18 8.27 1.15
N VAL A 107 4.23 7.34 0.19
CA VAL A 107 4.59 5.92 0.42
C VAL A 107 5.99 5.78 1.03
N LEU A 108 6.97 6.57 0.57
CA LEU A 108 8.32 6.60 1.18
C LEU A 108 8.30 7.10 2.63
N TRP A 109 7.51 8.14 2.92
CA TRP A 109 7.39 8.68 4.28
C TRP A 109 6.76 7.65 5.21
N GLU A 110 5.68 6.99 4.78
CA GLU A 110 5.01 5.91 5.49
C GLU A 110 5.97 4.75 5.78
N ASN A 111 6.69 4.26 4.77
CA ASN A 111 7.66 3.20 4.94
C ASN A 111 8.72 3.56 5.99
N ALA A 112 9.28 4.76 5.89
CA ALA A 112 10.29 5.24 6.82
C ALA A 112 9.75 5.43 8.24
N LEU A 113 8.50 5.90 8.39
CA LEU A 113 7.85 6.08 9.69
C LEU A 113 7.56 4.72 10.34
N SER A 114 6.94 3.83 9.58
CA SER A 114 6.60 2.46 9.98
C SER A 114 7.84 1.72 10.48
N ALA A 115 8.94 1.78 9.70
CA ALA A 115 10.22 1.18 10.04
C ALA A 115 10.85 1.83 11.29
N ALA A 116 10.88 3.17 11.38
CA ALA A 116 11.50 3.88 12.49
C ALA A 116 10.73 3.72 13.81
N ALA A 117 9.40 3.63 13.74
CA ALA A 117 8.55 3.44 14.90
C ALA A 117 8.40 1.97 15.32
N GLY A 118 8.62 1.03 14.39
CA GLY A 118 8.29 -0.38 14.57
C GLY A 118 6.78 -0.61 14.68
N LYS A 119 5.97 0.20 13.99
CA LYS A 119 4.50 0.19 14.05
C LYS A 119 3.92 0.11 12.65
N ARG A 120 2.81 -0.61 12.49
CA ARG A 120 2.01 -0.56 11.26
C ARG A 120 1.12 0.69 11.26
N LEU A 121 0.73 1.11 10.07
CA LEU A 121 0.03 2.36 9.83
C LEU A 121 -1.43 2.12 9.38
N ILE A 122 -2.32 3.01 9.80
CA ILE A 122 -3.66 3.15 9.24
C ILE A 122 -3.72 4.51 8.55
N LEU A 123 -4.09 4.53 7.27
CA LEU A 123 -4.30 5.77 6.54
C LEU A 123 -5.68 6.34 6.87
N TRP A 124 -5.71 7.47 7.56
CA TRP A 124 -6.87 8.26 7.92
C TRP A 124 -6.48 9.74 8.04
N GLN A 125 -7.17 10.70 7.42
CA GLN A 125 -8.25 10.50 6.45
C GLN A 125 -7.70 10.36 5.03
N VAL A 126 -8.41 9.61 4.18
CA VAL A 126 -8.21 9.56 2.73
C VAL A 126 -9.49 10.09 2.06
N PRO A 127 -9.42 11.07 1.13
CA PRO A 127 -10.62 11.61 0.50
C PRO A 127 -11.30 10.55 -0.39
N SER A 128 -12.59 10.72 -0.71
CA SER A 128 -13.35 9.76 -1.53
C SER A 128 -13.49 10.16 -2.99
N GLY A 129 -12.87 11.26 -3.42
CA GLY A 129 -12.91 11.74 -4.79
C GLY A 129 -12.32 10.78 -5.81
N ASN A 130 -12.78 10.92 -7.05
CA ASN A 130 -12.27 10.18 -8.20
C ASN A 130 -12.38 11.03 -9.47
N MET A 131 -11.62 10.68 -10.51
CA MET A 131 -11.47 11.52 -11.71
C MET A 131 -12.72 11.67 -12.58
N SER A 132 -13.81 10.96 -12.28
CA SER A 132 -15.06 11.01 -13.07
C SER A 132 -16.06 12.07 -12.59
N LEU A 133 -15.80 12.72 -11.46
CA LEU A 133 -16.69 13.70 -10.84
C LEU A 133 -16.57 15.11 -11.45
N ASP A 134 -17.46 16.03 -11.08
CA ASP A 134 -17.65 17.34 -11.75
C ASP A 134 -17.13 18.55 -10.96
N ASP A 135 -16.46 18.34 -9.84
CA ASP A 135 -15.96 19.36 -8.91
C ASP A 135 -17.05 20.26 -8.30
N THR A 136 -18.21 19.67 -7.99
CA THR A 136 -19.26 20.32 -7.20
C THR A 136 -19.28 19.81 -5.75
N CYS A 137 -20.03 20.49 -4.87
CA CYS A 137 -20.19 20.05 -3.47
C CYS A 137 -20.60 18.57 -3.43
N GLN A 138 -19.85 17.76 -2.67
CA GLN A 138 -19.96 16.30 -2.54
C GLN A 138 -19.51 15.48 -3.76
N HIS A 139 -18.99 16.11 -4.82
CA HIS A 139 -18.57 15.50 -6.08
C HIS A 139 -17.24 16.07 -6.58
N TYR A 140 -16.20 16.02 -5.76
CA TYR A 140 -14.87 16.51 -6.12
C TYR A 140 -13.98 15.42 -6.67
N ARG A 141 -13.25 15.75 -7.74
CA ARG A 141 -12.24 14.88 -8.33
C ARG A 141 -11.02 14.76 -7.42
N ASP A 142 -10.46 13.56 -7.39
CA ASP A 142 -9.20 13.26 -6.73
C ASP A 142 -8.51 12.07 -7.40
N ASN A 143 -7.18 12.11 -7.51
CA ASN A 143 -6.41 11.03 -8.14
C ASN A 143 -5.69 10.10 -7.14
N ARG A 144 -5.72 10.44 -5.84
CA ARG A 144 -5.03 9.68 -4.79
C ARG A 144 -5.77 8.39 -4.43
N PRO A 145 -7.11 8.36 -4.27
CA PRO A 145 -7.85 7.11 -4.04
C PRO A 145 -7.63 6.09 -5.15
N ALA A 146 -7.64 6.54 -6.41
CA ALA A 146 -7.38 5.67 -7.57
C ALA A 146 -5.97 5.07 -7.57
N TYR A 147 -4.96 5.75 -7.01
CA TYR A 147 -3.67 5.13 -6.79
C TYR A 147 -3.75 4.03 -5.73
N ALA A 148 -4.34 4.33 -4.57
CA ALA A 148 -4.43 3.38 -3.47
C ALA A 148 -5.07 2.04 -3.87
N PHE A 149 -6.14 2.08 -4.65
CA PHE A 149 -6.82 0.86 -5.13
C PHE A 149 -6.03 0.11 -6.22
N ARG A 150 -5.22 0.79 -7.03
CA ARG A 150 -4.37 0.15 -8.05
C ARG A 150 -3.04 -0.38 -7.50
N HIS A 151 -2.63 0.10 -6.33
CA HIS A 151 -1.33 -0.20 -5.74
C HIS A 151 -1.43 -0.67 -4.28
N PRO A 152 -2.30 -1.65 -3.94
CA PRO A 152 -2.46 -2.10 -2.56
C PRO A 152 -1.15 -2.70 -1.99
N ARG A 153 -0.32 -3.31 -2.85
CA ARG A 153 1.00 -3.84 -2.47
C ARG A 153 1.96 -2.74 -2.02
N ASP A 154 2.03 -1.62 -2.72
CA ASP A 154 2.93 -0.50 -2.35
C ASP A 154 2.63 0.00 -0.94
N LEU A 155 1.33 0.12 -0.61
CA LEU A 155 0.87 0.56 0.71
C LEU A 155 1.19 -0.49 1.78
N TYR A 156 0.93 -1.77 1.51
CA TYR A 156 1.25 -2.85 2.44
C TYR A 156 2.76 -2.95 2.72
N GLU A 157 3.60 -2.81 1.70
CA GLU A 157 5.05 -2.83 1.81
C GLU A 157 5.59 -1.56 2.51
N ALA A 158 4.90 -0.42 2.38
CA ALA A 158 5.14 0.76 3.22
C ALA A 158 4.68 0.58 4.68
N GLY A 159 3.90 -0.46 4.96
CA GLY A 159 3.43 -0.81 6.28
C GLY A 159 2.07 -0.25 6.67
N VAL A 160 1.33 0.26 5.69
CA VAL A 160 -0.09 0.56 5.82
C VAL A 160 -0.89 -0.75 5.77
N ILE A 161 -1.78 -0.94 6.74
CA ILE A 161 -2.60 -2.15 6.85
C ILE A 161 -4.11 -1.90 6.72
N ALA A 162 -4.51 -0.63 6.68
CA ALA A 162 -5.89 -0.23 6.43
C ALA A 162 -5.96 1.20 5.89
N LEU A 163 -6.96 1.48 5.05
CA LEU A 163 -7.30 2.80 4.54
C LEU A 163 -8.74 3.13 4.95
N LEU A 164 -8.93 4.32 5.51
CA LEU A 164 -10.22 4.82 5.96
C LEU A 164 -10.63 6.00 5.10
N PHE A 165 -11.51 5.74 4.13
CA PHE A 165 -12.07 6.74 3.24
C PHE A 165 -13.16 7.57 3.90
N GLY A 166 -13.16 8.87 3.65
CA GLY A 166 -14.29 9.74 3.98
C GLY A 166 -14.02 11.20 3.64
N GLY A 167 -15.09 12.00 3.64
CA GLY A 167 -15.00 13.45 3.54
C GLY A 167 -14.61 14.09 4.88
N GLY A 168 -13.66 15.02 4.86
CA GLY A 168 -13.27 15.79 6.05
C GLY A 168 -14.05 17.08 6.27
N ALA A 169 -14.91 17.48 5.32
CA ALA A 169 -15.82 18.62 5.42
C ALA A 169 -17.19 18.34 4.79
N ALA A 170 -18.13 19.27 5.00
CA ALA A 170 -19.53 19.11 4.63
C ALA A 170 -19.76 18.97 3.11
N CYS A 171 -18.93 19.57 2.27
CA CYS A 171 -18.96 19.41 0.82
C CYS A 171 -17.87 18.49 0.27
N SER A 172 -17.05 17.83 1.09
CA SER A 172 -16.11 16.83 0.56
C SER A 172 -16.84 15.64 -0.08
N THR A 173 -16.22 14.97 -1.05
CA THR A 173 -16.78 13.73 -1.60
C THR A 173 -16.88 12.69 -0.50
N GLN A 174 -18.00 11.96 -0.47
CA GLN A 174 -18.22 10.84 0.44
C GLN A 174 -18.30 9.53 -0.34
N PRO A 175 -18.07 8.36 0.30
CA PRO A 175 -18.31 7.07 -0.34
C PRO A 175 -19.75 6.88 -0.87
N SER A 176 -20.72 7.62 -0.32
CA SER A 176 -22.11 7.60 -0.79
C SER A 176 -22.38 8.55 -1.97
N THR A 177 -21.44 9.43 -2.31
CA THR A 177 -21.58 10.44 -3.38
C THR A 177 -20.51 10.31 -4.45
N ASP A 178 -19.53 9.41 -4.32
CA ASP A 178 -18.44 9.21 -5.27
C ASP A 178 -18.85 8.57 -6.62
N GLY A 179 -20.15 8.42 -6.88
CA GLY A 179 -20.67 7.74 -8.07
C GLY A 179 -20.54 6.22 -8.03
N GLY A 180 -20.31 5.61 -6.85
CA GLY A 180 -20.13 4.17 -6.68
C GLY A 180 -18.70 3.70 -6.94
N PHE A 181 -17.73 4.61 -7.03
CA PHE A 181 -16.35 4.27 -7.35
C PHE A 181 -15.74 3.33 -6.30
N ILE A 182 -15.80 3.68 -5.01
CA ILE A 182 -15.29 2.86 -3.90
C ILE A 182 -16.04 1.53 -3.84
N GLN A 183 -17.35 1.53 -4.08
CA GLN A 183 -18.13 0.29 -4.13
C GLN A 183 -17.62 -0.66 -5.22
N ALA A 184 -17.36 -0.15 -6.43
CA ALA A 184 -16.82 -0.95 -7.53
C ALA A 184 -15.41 -1.51 -7.22
N GLN A 185 -14.58 -0.77 -6.46
CA GLN A 185 -13.30 -1.31 -5.98
C GLN A 185 -13.49 -2.41 -4.95
N GLY A 186 -14.54 -2.30 -4.11
CA GLY A 186 -14.98 -3.38 -3.24
C GLY A 186 -15.36 -4.63 -4.01
N ASP A 187 -16.11 -4.49 -5.10
CA ASP A 187 -16.50 -5.64 -5.94
C ASP A 187 -15.27 -6.36 -6.51
N ILE A 188 -14.25 -5.63 -6.96
CA ILE A 188 -12.96 -6.21 -7.41
C ILE A 188 -12.30 -6.99 -6.25
N ALA A 189 -12.20 -6.37 -5.07
CA ALA A 189 -11.64 -7.01 -3.88
C ALA A 189 -12.48 -8.21 -3.37
N TYR A 190 -13.67 -8.43 -3.92
CA TYR A 190 -14.52 -9.59 -3.64
C TYR A 190 -14.82 -10.47 -4.87
N ASP A 191 -14.12 -10.27 -6.01
CA ASP A 191 -14.08 -11.22 -7.13
C ASP A 191 -12.72 -11.96 -7.24
N PRO A 192 -12.66 -13.31 -7.33
CA PRO A 192 -11.39 -14.02 -7.50
C PRO A 192 -10.69 -13.65 -8.82
N PRO A 193 -9.36 -13.75 -8.90
CA PRO A 193 -8.64 -13.44 -10.14
C PRO A 193 -9.05 -14.34 -11.32
N ALA A 194 -8.91 -13.79 -12.52
CA ALA A 194 -9.00 -14.50 -13.78
C ALA A 194 -7.96 -15.63 -13.89
N GLN A 195 -8.32 -16.68 -14.61
CA GLN A 195 -7.44 -17.81 -14.89
C GLN A 195 -6.18 -17.33 -15.66
N PRO A 196 -4.96 -17.62 -15.19
CA PRO A 196 -3.74 -17.28 -15.90
C PRO A 196 -3.65 -18.00 -17.25
N SER A 197 -3.09 -17.31 -18.25
CA SER A 197 -2.96 -17.82 -19.63
C SER A 197 -1.50 -17.83 -20.10
N GLY A 198 -1.21 -18.57 -21.18
CA GLY A 198 0.10 -18.54 -21.82
C GLY A 198 1.25 -19.16 -21.01
N LEU A 199 0.97 -20.04 -20.03
CA LEU A 199 2.02 -20.75 -19.30
C LEU A 199 2.93 -21.50 -20.26
N SER A 200 4.22 -21.24 -20.16
CA SER A 200 5.29 -21.90 -20.90
C SER A 200 6.49 -22.17 -19.98
N ALA A 201 7.26 -23.19 -20.32
CA ALA A 201 8.50 -23.53 -19.64
C ALA A 201 9.68 -23.39 -20.61
N GLY A 202 10.75 -22.77 -20.15
CA GLY A 202 12.02 -22.73 -20.89
C GLY A 202 12.86 -23.98 -20.65
N THR A 203 14.07 -23.97 -21.19
CA THR A 203 15.02 -25.09 -21.03
C THR A 203 15.46 -25.23 -19.56
N PRO A 204 15.33 -26.41 -18.95
CA PRO A 204 15.80 -26.65 -17.60
C PRO A 204 17.32 -26.47 -17.46
N VAL A 205 17.76 -25.87 -16.36
CA VAL A 205 19.17 -25.71 -15.98
C VAL A 205 19.38 -26.51 -14.69
N GLY A 206 19.89 -27.74 -14.83
CA GLY A 206 19.93 -28.71 -13.74
C GLY A 206 18.52 -29.04 -13.24
N PRO A 207 18.22 -28.92 -11.93
CA PRO A 207 16.88 -29.13 -11.38
C PRO A 207 15.95 -27.90 -11.51
N THR A 208 16.44 -26.77 -12.03
CA THR A 208 15.68 -25.51 -12.10
C THR A 208 15.01 -25.35 -13.46
N VAL A 209 13.73 -24.98 -13.46
CA VAL A 209 12.94 -24.76 -14.67
C VAL A 209 12.47 -23.30 -14.71
N PRO A 210 12.88 -22.50 -15.71
CA PRO A 210 12.32 -21.18 -15.93
C PRO A 210 10.90 -21.28 -16.50
N LEU A 211 9.99 -20.48 -15.97
CA LEU A 211 8.58 -20.39 -16.36
C LEU A 211 8.24 -18.96 -16.76
N HIS A 212 7.31 -18.82 -17.71
CA HIS A 212 6.74 -17.55 -18.16
C HIS A 212 5.25 -17.71 -18.45
N TRP A 213 4.46 -16.67 -18.22
CA TRP A 213 3.02 -16.62 -18.52
C TRP A 213 2.59 -15.19 -18.89
N ASN A 214 1.34 -15.03 -19.35
CA ASN A 214 0.77 -13.70 -19.59
C ASN A 214 0.32 -13.07 -18.27
N GLU A 215 0.56 -11.77 -18.10
CA GLU A 215 0.15 -11.01 -16.91
C GLU A 215 -1.39 -10.99 -16.77
N ASN A 216 -1.84 -11.15 -15.53
CA ASN A 216 -3.19 -10.82 -15.11
C ASN A 216 -3.33 -9.29 -15.02
N SER A 217 -4.51 -8.74 -15.32
CA SER A 217 -4.74 -7.29 -15.37
C SER A 217 -5.50 -6.74 -14.15
N GLU A 218 -5.85 -7.60 -13.21
CA GLU A 218 -6.56 -7.25 -11.98
C GLU A 218 -5.69 -6.34 -11.11
N PRO A 219 -6.22 -5.21 -10.62
CA PRO A 219 -5.44 -4.23 -9.86
C PRO A 219 -5.00 -4.74 -8.48
N ASP A 220 -5.68 -5.75 -7.94
CA ASP A 220 -5.42 -6.38 -6.65
C ASP A 220 -4.67 -7.72 -6.76
N LEU A 221 -4.09 -8.03 -7.93
CA LEU A 221 -3.23 -9.20 -8.13
C LEU A 221 -2.06 -9.18 -7.12
N TRP A 222 -2.01 -10.19 -6.25
CA TRP A 222 -0.94 -10.32 -5.28
C TRP A 222 0.19 -11.19 -5.79
N GLY A 223 -0.13 -12.23 -6.55
CA GLY A 223 0.88 -13.06 -7.20
C GLY A 223 0.33 -14.35 -7.76
N TYR A 224 1.22 -15.32 -7.89
CA TYR A 224 0.91 -16.61 -8.50
C TYR A 224 1.28 -17.78 -7.60
N ARG A 225 0.43 -18.81 -7.57
CA ARG A 225 0.73 -20.09 -6.94
C ARG A 225 1.01 -21.12 -8.03
N VAL A 226 2.27 -21.53 -8.13
CA VAL A 226 2.67 -22.62 -9.01
C VAL A 226 2.49 -23.95 -8.29
N SER A 227 1.85 -24.90 -8.96
CA SER A 227 1.68 -26.28 -8.52
C SER A 227 2.39 -27.19 -9.51
N TYR A 228 3.19 -28.13 -9.01
CA TYR A 228 3.85 -29.13 -9.84
C TYR A 228 3.76 -30.53 -9.25
N THR A 229 3.46 -31.49 -10.12
CA THR A 229 3.15 -32.88 -9.75
C THR A 229 3.82 -33.83 -10.75
N PRO A 230 4.40 -34.97 -10.32
CA PRO A 230 4.96 -35.94 -11.26
C PRO A 230 3.89 -36.49 -12.22
N VAL A 231 4.22 -36.68 -13.50
CA VAL A 231 3.29 -37.23 -14.51
C VAL A 231 2.78 -38.63 -14.13
N GLY A 232 3.61 -39.43 -13.45
CA GLY A 232 3.23 -40.78 -12.97
C GLY A 232 2.40 -40.81 -11.69
N GLY A 233 2.00 -39.65 -11.16
CA GLY A 233 1.42 -39.53 -9.82
C GLY A 233 2.49 -39.50 -8.72
N GLY A 234 2.15 -38.90 -7.58
CA GLY A 234 3.07 -38.71 -6.46
C GLY A 234 2.77 -37.44 -5.68
N THR A 235 3.74 -37.00 -4.88
CA THR A 235 3.61 -35.78 -4.06
C THR A 235 3.58 -34.54 -4.94
N SER A 236 2.53 -33.74 -4.79
CA SER A 236 2.43 -32.41 -5.38
C SER A 236 3.11 -31.39 -4.49
N PHE A 237 3.76 -30.41 -5.12
CA PHE A 237 4.39 -29.28 -4.43
C PHE A 237 3.77 -27.98 -4.91
N THR A 238 3.80 -26.98 -4.04
CA THR A 238 3.33 -25.63 -4.36
C THR A 238 4.32 -24.58 -3.91
N VAL A 239 4.43 -23.50 -4.68
CA VAL A 239 5.20 -22.31 -4.33
C VAL A 239 4.38 -21.06 -4.64
N ASN A 240 4.33 -20.13 -3.69
CA ASN A 240 3.76 -18.81 -3.93
C ASN A 240 4.85 -17.88 -4.43
N LEU A 241 4.53 -17.13 -5.48
CA LEU A 241 5.37 -16.16 -6.15
C LEU A 241 4.75 -14.77 -5.97
N GLY A 242 5.55 -13.73 -6.26
CA GLY A 242 5.06 -12.37 -6.41
C GLY A 242 4.29 -12.16 -7.71
N PRO A 243 3.98 -10.90 -8.07
CA PRO A 243 3.16 -10.56 -9.24
C PRO A 243 3.94 -10.59 -10.57
N ALA A 244 5.25 -10.88 -10.55
CA ALA A 244 6.03 -11.03 -11.78
C ALA A 244 5.48 -12.15 -12.67
N ASN A 245 5.56 -11.98 -13.98
CA ASN A 245 5.05 -12.91 -14.99
C ASN A 245 6.04 -14.04 -15.36
N SER A 246 7.12 -14.15 -14.60
CA SER A 246 8.16 -15.15 -14.81
C SER A 246 8.78 -15.55 -13.47
N ALA A 247 9.22 -16.80 -13.41
CA ALA A 247 9.90 -17.34 -12.23
C ALA A 247 10.76 -18.55 -12.60
N SER A 248 11.64 -18.94 -11.68
CA SER A 248 12.36 -20.20 -11.76
C SER A 248 11.90 -21.12 -10.63
N VAL A 249 11.43 -22.31 -10.97
CA VAL A 249 10.99 -23.31 -9.98
C VAL A 249 12.01 -24.44 -9.88
N LEU A 250 12.24 -24.92 -8.66
CA LEU A 250 13.12 -26.04 -8.39
C LEU A 250 12.30 -27.35 -8.39
N ILE A 251 12.61 -28.25 -9.31
CA ILE A 251 11.97 -29.56 -9.41
C ILE A 251 12.73 -30.57 -8.53
N PRO A 252 12.07 -31.23 -7.55
CA PRO A 252 12.74 -32.03 -6.53
C PRO A 252 13.53 -33.23 -7.07
N THR A 253 12.97 -33.92 -8.06
CA THR A 253 13.58 -35.13 -8.63
C THR A 253 13.53 -35.10 -10.15
N ALA A 254 14.51 -35.76 -10.78
CA ALA A 254 14.54 -36.01 -12.21
C ALA A 254 13.27 -36.75 -12.66
N GLY A 255 12.82 -36.46 -13.88
CA GLY A 255 11.63 -37.04 -14.48
C GLY A 255 10.71 -35.99 -15.09
N GLN A 256 9.52 -36.44 -15.48
CA GLN A 256 8.49 -35.58 -16.08
C GLN A 256 7.51 -35.06 -15.03
N TRP A 257 7.27 -33.76 -15.07
CA TRP A 257 6.42 -33.04 -14.13
C TRP A 257 5.37 -32.22 -14.87
N GLN A 258 4.13 -32.28 -14.40
CA GLN A 258 3.06 -31.40 -14.82
C GLN A 258 3.11 -30.13 -13.97
N VAL A 259 3.23 -28.98 -14.60
CA VAL A 259 3.28 -27.67 -13.95
C VAL A 259 2.07 -26.86 -14.38
N ARG A 260 1.40 -26.21 -13.43
CA ARG A 260 0.28 -25.28 -13.65
C ARG A 260 0.35 -24.15 -12.63
N LEU A 261 -0.27 -23.01 -12.92
CA LEU A 261 -0.30 -21.89 -11.98
C LEU A 261 -1.70 -21.31 -11.80
N ALA A 262 -2.00 -20.78 -10.62
CA ALA A 262 -3.19 -20.00 -10.33
C ALA A 262 -2.75 -18.59 -9.88
N ALA A 263 -3.50 -17.56 -10.27
CA ALA A 263 -3.34 -16.23 -9.68
C ALA A 263 -3.99 -16.20 -8.30
N TYR A 264 -3.49 -15.33 -7.42
CA TYR A 264 -4.17 -14.99 -6.17
C TYR A 264 -4.10 -13.49 -5.90
N ASP A 265 -5.19 -12.98 -5.33
CA ASP A 265 -5.36 -11.56 -5.00
C ASP A 265 -4.86 -11.22 -3.59
N ALA A 266 -4.97 -9.93 -3.23
CA ALA A 266 -4.61 -9.39 -1.92
C ALA A 266 -5.41 -10.00 -0.75
N MET A 267 -6.57 -10.59 -1.03
CA MET A 267 -7.45 -11.29 -0.07
C MET A 267 -7.10 -12.77 0.03
N GLY A 268 -6.13 -13.25 -0.76
CA GLY A 268 -5.66 -14.64 -0.77
C GLY A 268 -6.56 -15.60 -1.55
N ARG A 269 -7.48 -15.11 -2.36
CA ARG A 269 -8.42 -15.93 -3.13
C ARG A 269 -7.76 -16.37 -4.42
N LEU A 270 -7.98 -17.62 -4.80
CA LEU A 270 -7.32 -18.25 -5.94
C LEU A 270 -8.22 -18.24 -7.17
N SER A 271 -7.61 -17.99 -8.33
CA SER A 271 -8.21 -18.29 -9.62
C SER A 271 -8.31 -19.81 -9.85
N PRO A 272 -9.03 -20.25 -10.90
CA PRO A 272 -8.77 -21.53 -11.54
C PRO A 272 -7.30 -21.62 -11.99
N PHE A 273 -6.74 -22.83 -11.99
CA PHE A 273 -5.39 -23.06 -12.53
C PHE A 273 -5.35 -22.89 -14.05
N SER A 274 -4.24 -22.39 -14.58
CA SER A 274 -3.90 -22.34 -16.00
C SER A 274 -3.96 -23.71 -16.67
N GLY A 275 -3.83 -23.72 -17.99
CA GLY A 275 -3.37 -24.92 -18.71
C GLY A 275 -2.06 -25.44 -18.13
N GLN A 276 -1.85 -26.76 -18.20
CA GLN A 276 -0.63 -27.39 -17.70
C GLN A 276 0.45 -27.50 -18.78
N VAL A 277 1.71 -27.43 -18.37
CA VAL A 277 2.87 -27.75 -19.20
C VAL A 277 3.61 -28.96 -18.62
N ILE A 278 4.23 -29.76 -19.48
CA ILE A 278 5.09 -30.86 -19.05
C ILE A 278 6.54 -30.39 -19.13
N VAL A 279 7.26 -30.51 -18.03
CA VAL A 279 8.68 -30.21 -17.93
C VAL A 279 9.44 -31.49 -17.61
N THR A 280 10.66 -31.62 -18.12
CA THR A 280 11.51 -32.80 -17.88
C THR A 280 12.85 -32.36 -17.32
N THR A 281 13.16 -32.75 -16.09
CA THR A 281 14.49 -32.55 -15.50
C THR A 281 15.26 -33.87 -15.53
N THR A 282 16.57 -33.81 -15.74
CA THR A 282 17.45 -35.00 -15.76
C THR A 282 18.32 -35.11 -14.51
N VAL A 283 18.21 -34.14 -13.60
CA VAL A 283 19.03 -34.03 -12.40
C VAL A 283 18.11 -33.80 -11.21
N ASP A 284 18.36 -34.52 -10.11
CA ASP A 284 17.67 -34.30 -8.84
C ASP A 284 18.10 -32.98 -8.20
N ALA A 285 17.20 -32.34 -7.45
CA ALA A 285 17.56 -31.20 -6.64
C ALA A 285 18.45 -31.64 -5.47
N PRO A 286 19.51 -30.87 -5.11
CA PRO A 286 20.29 -31.15 -3.91
C PRO A 286 19.40 -31.11 -2.65
N GLY A 287 19.40 -32.19 -1.88
CA GLY A 287 18.72 -32.23 -0.58
C GLY A 287 19.54 -31.53 0.49
N VAL A 288 18.94 -30.57 1.20
CA VAL A 288 19.52 -29.99 2.42
C VAL A 288 18.82 -30.61 3.63
N TYR A 289 19.56 -31.43 4.38
CA TYR A 289 19.09 -31.98 5.64
C TYR A 289 19.51 -31.07 6.78
N LEU A 290 18.57 -30.30 7.33
CA LEU A 290 18.80 -29.51 8.53
C LEU A 290 18.63 -30.43 9.75
N PRO A 291 19.66 -30.61 10.62
CA PRO A 291 19.46 -31.33 11.86
C PRO A 291 18.50 -30.53 12.75
N VAL A 292 17.37 -31.13 13.10
CA VAL A 292 16.47 -30.55 14.09
C VAL A 292 17.12 -30.72 15.45
N ILE A 293 17.70 -29.64 15.99
CA ILE A 293 18.15 -29.61 17.38
C ILE A 293 16.91 -29.32 18.23
N ILE A 294 16.27 -30.38 18.72
CA ILE A 294 15.25 -30.26 19.76
C ILE A 294 16.01 -29.96 21.07
N ARG A 295 15.82 -28.76 21.63
CA ARG A 295 16.30 -28.40 22.97
C ARG A 295 15.17 -28.57 23.98
#